data_AF-A0A365TF20-F1
#
_entry.id   AF-A0A365TF20-F1
#
_cell.length_a   1.000
_cell.length_b   1.000
_cell.length_c   1.000
_cell.angle_alpha   90.00
_cell.angle_beta   90.00
_cell.angle_gamma   90.00
#
_symmetry.space_group_name_H-M   'P 1'
#
loop_
_entity.id
_entity.type
_entity.pdbx_description
1 polymer ?
#
loop_
_entity_poly.entity_id
_entity_poly.type
_entity_poly.pdbx_seq_one_letter_code
_entity_poly.pdbx_strand_id
1 'polypeptide(L)'
;MHRPGHYGVALALYAPLGFALVAAGESTLALAGGLATLALTNLPDLDGKTDRLRHRGPTHSLVFALAVGVLAAAAAVPFGFEAGPVAVLRLSGLGFAVGVLAVVAHLVADVINPMGVRPFWPFSDRRFTFDLVLASDRTTNYLLFAVGVTLAVVAWVLGRTTA
;
A
#
# COMPACT_ATOMS: atom_id res chain seq x y z
N MET A 1 2.75 -4.89 12.90
CA MET A 1 1.65 -5.87 13.07
C MET A 1 2.05 -7.17 12.37
N HIS A 2 1.30 -8.28 12.46
CA HIS A 2 1.63 -9.45 11.63
C HIS A 2 1.18 -9.24 10.19
N ARG A 3 1.79 -9.97 9.24
CA ARG A 3 1.52 -9.81 7.81
C ARG A 3 0.04 -9.82 7.42
N PRO A 4 -0.83 -10.69 7.97
CA PRO A 4 -2.26 -10.69 7.61
C PRO A 4 -2.93 -9.34 7.87
N GLY A 5 -2.64 -8.70 9.01
CA GLY A 5 -3.20 -7.38 9.31
C GLY A 5 -2.72 -6.31 8.33
N HIS A 6 -1.43 -6.33 7.94
CA HIS A 6 -0.90 -5.39 6.94
C HIS A 6 -1.57 -5.59 5.57
N TYR A 7 -1.74 -6.84 5.13
CA TYR A 7 -2.46 -7.14 3.90
C TYR A 7 -3.92 -6.69 3.96
N GLY A 8 -4.58 -6.86 5.10
CA GLY A 8 -5.96 -6.39 5.31
C GLY A 8 -6.10 -4.88 5.12
N VAL A 9 -5.27 -4.10 5.80
CA VAL A 9 -5.26 -2.63 5.68
C VAL A 9 -4.89 -2.20 4.25
N ALA A 10 -3.92 -2.86 3.63
CA ALA A 10 -3.51 -2.58 2.26
C ALA A 10 -4.63 -2.81 1.24
N LEU A 11 -5.35 -3.93 1.34
CA LEU A 11 -6.50 -4.22 0.49
C LEU A 11 -7.65 -3.23 0.73
N ALA A 12 -7.94 -2.90 1.99
CA ALA A 12 -8.98 -1.95 2.33
C ALA A 12 -8.71 -0.55 1.73
N LEU A 13 -7.47 -0.06 1.81
CA LEU A 13 -7.09 1.24 1.24
C LEU A 13 -6.91 1.20 -0.28
N TYR A 14 -6.59 0.04 -0.86
CA TYR A 14 -6.56 -0.15 -2.31
C TYR A 14 -7.94 -0.21 -2.95
N ALA A 15 -8.95 -0.68 -2.21
CA ALA A 15 -10.28 -0.93 -2.73
C ALA A 15 -10.89 0.25 -3.54
N PRO A 16 -10.80 1.53 -3.12
CA PRO A 16 -11.32 2.65 -3.92
C PRO A 16 -10.61 2.83 -5.27
N LEU A 17 -9.29 2.67 -5.31
CA LEU A 17 -8.51 2.76 -6.55
C LEU A 17 -8.82 1.55 -7.46
N GLY A 18 -8.90 0.35 -6.88
CA GLY A 18 -9.31 -0.86 -7.60
C GLY A 18 -10.70 -0.70 -8.23
N PHE A 19 -11.69 -0.21 -7.46
CA PHE A 19 -13.02 0.11 -7.97
C PHE A 19 -12.96 1.06 -9.17
N ALA A 20 -12.26 2.19 -9.04
CA ALA A 20 -12.19 3.20 -10.10
C ALA A 20 -11.58 2.65 -11.40
N LEU A 21 -10.54 1.82 -11.30
CA LEU A 21 -9.94 1.16 -12.45
C LEU A 21 -10.90 0.16 -13.11
N VAL A 22 -11.57 -0.69 -12.31
CA VAL A 22 -12.54 -1.65 -12.85
C VAL A 22 -13.72 -0.93 -13.51
N ALA A 23 -14.25 0.11 -12.89
CA ALA A 23 -15.34 0.94 -13.43
C ALA A 23 -14.95 1.65 -14.74
N ALA A 24 -13.66 1.93 -14.94
CA ALA A 24 -13.13 2.46 -16.19
C ALA A 24 -12.85 1.39 -17.26
N GLY A 25 -13.21 0.12 -17.02
CA GLY A 25 -12.93 -1.01 -17.91
C GLY A 25 -11.52 -1.60 -17.77
N GLU A 26 -10.70 -1.08 -16.84
CA GLU A 26 -9.27 -1.38 -16.72
C GLU A 26 -9.00 -2.50 -15.71
N SER A 27 -9.73 -3.61 -15.85
CA SER A 27 -9.71 -4.72 -14.90
C SER A 27 -8.31 -5.33 -14.72
N THR A 28 -7.50 -5.39 -15.79
CA THR A 28 -6.12 -5.88 -15.73
C THR A 28 -5.23 -4.96 -14.88
N LEU A 29 -5.38 -3.63 -15.04
CA LEU A 29 -4.62 -2.66 -14.23
C LEU A 29 -5.06 -2.68 -12.76
N ALA A 30 -6.35 -2.91 -12.50
CA ALA A 30 -6.86 -3.09 -11.14
C ALA A 30 -6.26 -4.33 -10.46
N LEU A 31 -6.17 -5.46 -11.16
CA LEU A 31 -5.52 -6.66 -10.61
C LEU A 31 -4.02 -6.44 -10.41
N ALA A 32 -3.33 -5.88 -11.41
CA ALA A 32 -1.90 -5.61 -11.33
C ALA A 32 -1.57 -4.65 -10.17
N GLY A 33 -2.35 -3.57 -10.01
CA GLY A 33 -2.19 -2.63 -8.91
C GLY A 33 -2.41 -3.27 -7.55
N GLY A 34 -3.46 -4.09 -7.38
CA GLY A 34 -3.72 -4.78 -6.13
C GLY A 34 -2.62 -5.78 -5.75
N LEU A 35 -2.13 -6.55 -6.74
CA LEU A 35 -0.99 -7.46 -6.55
C LEU A 35 0.29 -6.70 -6.18
N ALA A 36 0.57 -5.59 -6.87
CA ALA A 36 1.72 -4.74 -6.55
C ALA A 36 1.61 -4.14 -5.15
N THR A 37 0.42 -3.66 -4.74
CA THR A 37 0.18 -3.19 -3.37
C THR A 37 0.47 -4.28 -2.34
N LEU A 38 -0.01 -5.50 -2.54
CA LEU A 38 0.27 -6.63 -1.64
C LEU A 38 1.76 -7.00 -1.61
N ALA A 39 2.42 -6.99 -2.76
CA ALA A 39 3.86 -7.30 -2.86
C ALA A 39 4.72 -6.25 -2.13
N LEU A 40 4.34 -4.97 -2.21
CA LEU A 40 5.11 -3.85 -1.68
C LEU A 40 4.76 -3.49 -0.23
N THR A 41 3.57 -3.83 0.27
CA THR A 41 3.12 -3.28 1.56
C THR A 41 4.04 -3.62 2.73
N ASN A 42 4.63 -4.82 2.78
CA ASN A 42 5.56 -5.21 3.85
C ASN A 42 7.02 -4.79 3.58
N LEU A 43 7.29 -3.99 2.55
CA LEU A 43 8.63 -3.51 2.24
C LEU A 43 9.28 -2.72 3.40
N PRO A 44 8.57 -1.85 4.14
CA PRO A 44 9.15 -1.15 5.30
C PRO A 44 9.77 -2.09 6.33
N ASP A 45 9.09 -3.19 6.66
CA ASP A 45 9.51 -4.15 7.70
C ASP A 45 10.70 -5.03 7.29
N LEU A 46 11.22 -4.89 6.06
CA LEU A 46 12.52 -5.49 5.73
C LEU A 46 13.68 -4.88 6.53
N ASP A 47 13.49 -3.68 7.09
CA ASP A 47 14.46 -3.06 8.01
C ASP A 47 14.75 -3.93 9.23
N GLY A 48 13.76 -4.68 9.75
CA GLY A 48 13.91 -5.57 10.89
C GLY A 48 14.75 -6.82 10.59
N LYS A 49 15.20 -7.01 9.34
CA LYS A 49 16.09 -8.11 8.93
C LYS A 49 17.55 -7.68 8.86
N THR A 50 17.89 -6.45 9.23
CA THR A 50 19.25 -5.94 9.19
C THR A 50 19.55 -5.01 10.36
N ASP A 51 20.77 -5.06 10.88
CA ASP A 51 21.20 -4.15 11.95
C ASP A 51 21.62 -2.76 11.43
N ARG A 52 21.63 -2.57 10.10
CA ARG A 52 22.03 -1.29 9.46
C ARG A 52 20.95 -0.22 9.53
N LEU A 53 19.69 -0.63 9.66
CA LEU A 53 18.54 0.27 9.71
C LEU A 53 17.82 0.09 11.03
N ARG A 54 17.51 1.20 11.70
CA ARG A 54 16.66 1.17 12.88
C ARG A 54 15.23 0.84 12.43
N HIS A 55 14.65 -0.22 12.99
CA HIS A 55 13.25 -0.56 12.76
C HIS A 55 12.33 0.61 13.10
N ARG A 56 11.36 0.91 12.22
CA ARG A 56 10.45 2.09 12.35
C ARG A 56 11.15 3.43 12.30
N GLY A 57 12.28 3.47 11.60
CA GLY A 57 13.03 4.67 11.27
C GLY A 57 12.70 5.12 9.83
N PRO A 58 13.71 5.25 8.95
CA PRO A 58 13.54 5.80 7.60
C PRO A 58 12.47 5.12 6.76
N THR A 59 12.39 3.79 6.83
CA THR A 59 11.46 2.91 6.10
C THR A 59 10.00 3.11 6.47
N HIS A 60 9.70 3.63 7.66
CA HIS A 60 8.34 3.89 8.13
C HIS A 60 8.00 5.38 8.08
N SER A 61 8.30 6.01 6.95
CA SER A 61 8.10 7.45 6.70
C SER A 61 7.39 7.72 5.37
N LEU A 62 6.80 8.91 5.25
CA LEU A 62 6.22 9.40 4.01
C LEU A 62 7.30 9.67 2.95
N VAL A 63 8.51 10.03 3.35
CA VAL A 63 9.64 10.17 2.42
C VAL A 63 9.97 8.81 1.77
N PHE A 64 9.97 7.74 2.55
CA PHE A 64 10.14 6.39 2.01
C PHE A 64 8.98 5.98 1.11
N ALA A 65 7.73 6.33 1.48
CA ALA A 65 6.57 6.09 0.62
C ALA A 65 6.72 6.77 -0.76
N LEU A 66 7.17 8.02 -0.79
CA LEU A 66 7.45 8.74 -2.03
C LEU A 66 8.58 8.08 -2.84
N ALA A 67 9.66 7.65 -2.18
CA ALA A 67 10.76 6.95 -2.86
C ALA A 67 10.29 5.64 -3.51
N VAL A 68 9.51 4.83 -2.79
CA VAL A 68 8.92 3.59 -3.34
C VAL A 68 7.95 3.90 -4.48
N GLY A 69 7.16 4.96 -4.36
CA GLY A 69 6.32 5.47 -5.44
C GLY A 69 7.12 5.80 -6.70
N VAL A 70 8.19 6.57 -6.58
CA VAL A 70 9.06 6.91 -7.72
C VAL A 70 9.67 5.66 -8.36
N LEU A 71 10.13 4.70 -7.57
CA LEU A 71 10.66 3.44 -8.08
C LEU A 71 9.59 2.61 -8.80
N ALA A 72 8.38 2.53 -8.25
CA ALA A 72 7.25 1.84 -8.88
C ALA A 72 6.80 2.54 -10.18
N ALA A 73 6.82 3.87 -10.22
CA ALA A 73 6.56 4.66 -11.43
C ALA A 73 7.60 4.36 -12.52
N ALA A 74 8.89 4.38 -12.15
CA ALA A 74 9.98 4.04 -13.07
C ALA A 74 9.87 2.60 -13.59
N ALA A 75 9.50 1.65 -12.73
CA ALA A 75 9.26 0.27 -13.12
C ALA A 75 8.07 0.11 -14.09
N ALA A 76 7.10 1.03 -14.06
CA ALA A 76 5.92 1.00 -14.93
C ALA A 76 6.16 1.60 -16.33
N VAL A 77 7.23 2.39 -16.51
CA VAL A 77 7.56 3.07 -17.78
C VAL A 77 7.62 2.12 -18.99
N PRO A 78 8.31 0.96 -18.95
CA PRO A 78 8.47 0.11 -20.12
C PRO A 78 7.15 -0.41 -20.70
N PHE A 79 6.14 -0.60 -19.85
CA PHE A 79 4.83 -1.10 -20.26
C PHE A 79 4.01 -0.10 -21.09
N GLY A 80 4.42 1.18 -21.13
CA GLY A 80 3.76 2.22 -21.91
C GLY A 80 4.45 2.56 -23.23
N PHE A 81 5.67 2.07 -23.49
CA PHE A 81 6.49 2.55 -24.60
C PHE A 81 5.85 2.33 -25.97
N GLU A 82 5.31 1.13 -26.23
CA GLU A 82 4.68 0.81 -27.51
C GLU A 82 3.39 1.62 -27.75
N ALA A 83 2.69 2.01 -26.68
CA ALA A 83 1.45 2.79 -26.73
C ALA A 83 1.67 4.32 -26.72
N GLY A 84 2.93 4.78 -26.65
CA GLY A 84 3.30 6.19 -26.75
C GLY A 84 3.33 6.96 -25.42
N PRO A 85 3.69 8.26 -25.46
CA PRO A 85 4.05 9.04 -24.27
C PRO A 85 2.91 9.22 -23.27
N VAL A 86 1.66 9.31 -23.75
CA VAL A 86 0.47 9.40 -22.89
C VAL A 86 0.29 8.12 -22.07
N ALA A 87 0.50 6.95 -22.68
CA ALA A 87 0.43 5.67 -21.99
C ALA A 87 1.55 5.52 -20.95
N VAL A 88 2.78 5.93 -21.29
CA VAL A 88 3.90 5.98 -20.34
C VAL A 88 3.55 6.84 -19.14
N LEU A 89 3.05 8.06 -19.35
CA LEU A 89 2.68 8.96 -18.26
C LEU A 89 1.59 8.35 -17.37
N ARG A 90 0.55 7.77 -17.99
CA ARG A 90 -0.56 7.13 -17.29
C ARG A 90 -0.10 5.96 -16.42
N LEU A 91 0.67 5.02 -16.99
CA LEU A 91 1.13 3.84 -16.28
C LEU A 91 2.15 4.19 -15.20
N SER A 92 3.05 5.14 -15.46
CA SER A 92 3.98 5.66 -14.46
C SER A 92 3.24 6.35 -13.30
N GLY A 93 2.21 7.14 -13.61
CA GLY A 93 1.36 7.77 -12.60
C GLY A 93 0.61 6.74 -11.74
N LEU A 94 0.08 5.68 -12.35
CA LEU A 94 -0.54 4.58 -11.61
C LEU A 94 0.49 3.84 -10.74
N GLY A 95 1.67 3.54 -11.28
CA GLY A 95 2.78 2.93 -10.55
C GLY A 95 3.18 3.75 -9.33
N PHE A 96 3.30 5.08 -9.50
CA PHE A 96 3.54 6.01 -8.40
C PHE A 96 2.47 5.90 -7.32
N ALA A 97 1.19 6.02 -7.70
CA ALA A 97 0.07 5.97 -6.77
C ALA A 97 0.03 4.64 -6.00
N VAL A 98 0.20 3.51 -6.69
CA VAL A 98 0.21 2.16 -6.09
C VAL A 98 1.40 1.99 -5.14
N GLY A 99 2.60 2.44 -5.51
CA GLY A 99 3.79 2.35 -4.66
C GLY A 99 3.69 3.20 -3.40
N VAL A 100 3.24 4.45 -3.51
CA VAL A 100 2.98 5.32 -2.35
C VAL A 100 1.91 4.71 -1.46
N LEU A 101 0.79 4.29 -2.04
CA LEU A 101 -0.34 3.71 -1.30
C LEU A 101 0.09 2.46 -0.52
N ALA A 102 0.91 1.59 -1.10
CA ALA A 102 1.36 0.37 -0.44
C ALA A 102 2.12 0.65 0.87
N VAL A 103 3.01 1.65 0.85
CA VAL A 103 3.76 2.06 2.04
C VAL A 103 2.87 2.84 3.00
N VAL A 104 2.02 3.74 2.52
CA VAL A 104 1.05 4.46 3.37
C VAL A 104 0.13 3.49 4.08
N ALA A 105 -0.33 2.43 3.42
CA ALA A 105 -1.12 1.38 4.04
C ALA A 105 -0.36 0.67 5.17
N HIS A 106 0.94 0.42 4.99
CA HIS A 106 1.80 -0.10 6.05
C HIS A 106 1.88 0.86 7.24
N LEU A 107 2.03 2.16 6.99
CA LEU A 107 2.06 3.17 8.04
C LEU A 107 0.71 3.22 8.78
N VAL A 108 -0.42 3.23 8.08
CA VAL A 108 -1.75 3.21 8.70
C VAL A 108 -1.91 1.97 9.57
N ALA A 109 -1.52 0.81 9.05
CA ALA A 109 -1.45 -0.43 9.79
C ALA A 109 -0.60 -0.31 11.06
N ASP A 110 0.55 0.36 11.03
CA ASP A 110 1.37 0.53 12.23
C ASP A 110 0.92 1.65 13.17
N VAL A 111 0.25 2.70 12.68
CA VAL A 111 -0.31 3.77 13.50
C VAL A 111 -1.41 3.22 14.42
N ILE A 112 -2.25 2.29 13.95
CA ILE A 112 -3.31 1.71 14.80
C ILE A 112 -2.78 0.81 15.92
N ASN A 113 -1.48 0.45 15.90
CA ASN A 113 -0.85 -0.35 16.95
C ASN A 113 -0.14 0.52 18.00
N PRO A 114 -0.01 0.04 19.26
CA PRO A 114 0.68 0.77 20.32
C PRO A 114 2.11 1.17 19.96
N MET A 115 2.84 0.38 19.17
CA MET A 115 4.23 0.72 18.84
C MET A 115 4.33 2.01 17.99
N GLY A 116 3.35 2.27 17.11
CA GLY A 116 3.25 3.51 16.31
C GLY A 116 4.37 3.71 15.28
N VAL A 117 4.37 4.85 14.59
CA VAL A 117 5.36 5.24 13.57
C VAL A 117 5.73 6.72 13.67
N ARG A 118 6.80 7.13 12.96
CA ARG A 118 7.23 8.54 12.81
C ARG A 118 7.11 8.93 11.33
N PRO A 119 5.89 9.18 10.82
CA PRO A 119 5.65 9.31 9.39
C PRO A 119 6.38 10.50 8.77
N PHE A 120 6.69 11.53 9.56
CA PHE A 120 7.35 12.75 9.09
C PHE A 120 8.88 12.74 9.24
N TRP A 121 9.50 11.60 9.52
CA TRP A 121 10.95 11.46 9.43
C TRP A 121 11.43 11.81 8.00
N PRO A 122 12.57 12.53 7.82
CA PRO A 122 13.54 12.98 8.83
C PRO A 122 13.24 14.35 9.44
N PHE A 123 12.14 14.99 9.06
CA PHE A 123 11.82 16.35 9.49
C PHE A 123 11.26 16.43 10.92
N SER A 124 10.68 15.33 11.42
CA SER A 124 10.17 15.24 12.79
C SER A 124 10.30 13.84 13.36
N ASP A 125 10.69 13.76 14.62
CA ASP A 125 10.72 12.53 15.41
C ASP A 125 9.42 12.25 16.17
N ARG A 126 8.37 13.04 15.94
CA ARG A 126 7.08 12.85 16.61
C ARG A 126 6.49 11.49 16.25
N ARG A 127 6.22 10.68 17.28
CA ARG A 127 5.57 9.37 17.15
C ARG A 127 4.04 9.53 17.12
N PHE A 128 3.41 8.84 16.17
CA PHE A 128 1.97 8.74 16.02
C PHE A 128 1.52 7.31 16.28
N THR A 129 0.50 7.17 17.12
CA THR A 129 -0.17 5.90 17.41
C THR A 129 -1.59 6.20 17.87
N PHE A 130 -2.53 5.32 17.52
CA PHE A 130 -3.89 5.32 18.07
C PHE A 130 -4.08 4.27 19.17
N ASP A 131 -3.14 3.34 19.33
CA ASP A 131 -3.19 2.30 20.37
C ASP A 131 -4.52 1.53 20.43
N LEU A 132 -5.02 1.10 19.27
CA LEU A 132 -6.33 0.46 19.13
C LEU A 132 -6.23 -1.07 19.04
N VAL A 133 -5.18 -1.55 18.38
CA VAL A 133 -5.01 -2.98 18.06
C VAL A 133 -3.65 -3.44 18.54
N LEU A 134 -3.61 -4.56 19.28
CA LEU A 134 -2.34 -5.19 19.63
C LEU A 134 -1.76 -5.91 18.41
N ALA A 135 -0.54 -5.55 18.04
CA ALA A 135 0.16 -6.14 16.89
C ALA A 135 0.29 -7.67 16.97
N SER A 136 0.37 -8.22 18.20
CA SER A 136 0.51 -9.63 18.50
C SER A 136 -0.81 -10.42 18.54
N ASP A 137 -1.96 -9.74 18.52
CA ASP A 137 -3.27 -10.41 18.52
C ASP A 137 -3.56 -11.00 17.13
N ARG A 138 -3.39 -12.31 17.02
CA ARG A 138 -3.63 -13.05 15.77
C ARG A 138 -5.06 -12.92 15.29
N THR A 139 -6.04 -12.90 16.18
CA THR A 139 -7.47 -12.81 15.82
C THR A 139 -7.73 -11.50 15.10
N THR A 140 -7.30 -10.37 15.67
CA THR A 140 -7.47 -9.07 15.05
C THR A 140 -6.72 -8.95 13.71
N ASN A 141 -5.53 -9.52 13.59
CA ASN A 141 -4.80 -9.58 12.32
C ASN A 141 -5.60 -10.28 11.20
N TYR A 142 -6.21 -11.43 11.50
CA TYR A 142 -7.02 -12.17 10.53
C TYR A 142 -8.37 -11.50 10.27
N LEU A 143 -8.97 -10.84 11.26
CA LEU A 143 -10.18 -10.03 11.06
C LEU A 143 -9.91 -8.85 10.12
N LEU A 144 -8.81 -8.11 10.32
CA LEU A 144 -8.38 -7.06 9.40
C LEU A 144 -8.16 -7.60 7.99
N PHE A 145 -7.53 -8.77 7.87
CA PHE A 145 -7.35 -9.43 6.58
C PHE A 145 -8.69 -9.75 5.91
N ALA A 146 -9.62 -10.37 6.62
CA ALA A 146 -10.94 -10.73 6.11
C ALA A 146 -11.74 -9.49 5.68
N VAL A 147 -11.71 -8.42 6.47
CA VAL A 147 -12.34 -7.13 6.13
C VAL A 147 -11.72 -6.54 4.86
N GLY A 148 -10.38 -6.50 4.78
CA GLY A 148 -9.67 -5.99 3.60
C GLY A 148 -10.03 -6.75 2.31
N VAL A 149 -10.02 -8.09 2.37
CA VAL A 149 -10.45 -8.94 1.25
C VAL A 149 -11.90 -8.65 0.86
N THR A 150 -12.80 -8.55 1.84
CA THR A 150 -14.21 -8.27 1.60
C THR A 150 -14.40 -6.93 0.89
N LEU A 151 -13.73 -5.87 1.36
CA LEU A 151 -13.81 -4.54 0.74
C LEU A 151 -13.25 -4.55 -0.69
N ALA A 152 -12.12 -5.23 -0.92
CA ALA A 152 -11.55 -5.36 -2.26
C ALA A 152 -12.47 -6.12 -3.23
N VAL A 153 -13.11 -7.20 -2.77
CA VAL A 153 -14.09 -7.96 -3.56
C VAL A 153 -15.34 -7.13 -3.84
N VAL A 154 -15.88 -6.42 -2.85
CA VAL A 154 -17.03 -5.53 -3.03
C VAL A 154 -16.70 -4.43 -4.04
N ALA A 155 -15.54 -3.78 -3.91
CA ALA A 155 -15.05 -2.79 -4.87
C ALA A 155 -14.94 -3.36 -6.29
N TRP A 156 -14.40 -4.58 -6.43
CA TRP A 156 -14.32 -5.25 -7.72
C TRP A 156 -15.70 -5.49 -8.33
N VAL A 157 -16.62 -6.10 -7.58
CA VAL A 157 -17.97 -6.44 -8.05
C VAL A 157 -18.74 -5.18 -8.44
N LEU A 158 -18.72 -4.14 -7.60
CA LEU A 158 -19.40 -2.88 -7.89
C LEU A 158 -18.80 -2.21 -9.14
N GLY A 159 -17.48 -2.17 -9.27
CA GLY A 159 -16.82 -1.59 -10.45
C GLY A 159 -17.22 -2.30 -11.75
N ARG A 160 -17.40 -3.63 -11.71
CA ARG A 160 -17.86 -4.42 -12.86
C ARG A 160 -19.30 -4.11 -13.27
N THR A 161 -20.14 -3.66 -12.33
CA THR A 161 -21.54 -3.29 -12.61
C THR A 161 -21.70 -1.87 -13.16
N THR A 162 -20.65 -1.05 -13.08
CA THR A 162 -20.65 0.34 -13.56
C THR A 162 -19.96 0.56 -14.91
N ALA A 163 -19.25 -0.45 -15.41
CA ALA A 163 -18.54 -0.45 -16.70
C ALA A 163 -19.43 -1.02 -17.81
#